data_AF-A0A5B7B791-F1
#
_entry.id   AF-A0A5B7B791-F1
#
_cell.length_a   1.000
_cell.length_b   1.000
_cell.length_c   1.000
_cell.angle_alpha   90.00
_cell.angle_beta   90.00
_cell.angle_gamma   90.00
#
_symmetry.space_group_name_H-M   'P 1'
#
loop_
_entity.id
_entity.type
_entity.pdbx_description
1 polymer ?
#
loop_
_entity_poly.entity_id
_entity_poly.type
_entity_poly.pdbx_seq_one_letter_code
_entity_poly.pdbx_strand_id
1 'polypeptide(L)'
;ALHELEEGLEQLKEAPLSFGGPLVKRRMPLVALTRRVIKVHYPEILPNVYFLDQRATIHELEGLKLENKPVTDYWFFLGYSSWDWDQLFQEIAEGAWNISNGNTGLLDWPRR
;
A
#
# COMPACT_ATOMS: atom_id res chain seq x y z
N ALA A 1 4.37 22.51 12.71
CA ALA A 1 3.14 21.72 12.96
C ALA A 1 2.25 21.60 11.71
N LEU A 2 1.48 22.61 11.30
CA LEU A 2 0.63 22.50 10.08
C LEU A 2 1.45 22.49 8.78
N HIS A 3 2.50 23.33 8.73
CA HIS A 3 3.35 23.51 7.55
C HIS A 3 4.19 22.28 7.20
N GLU A 4 4.69 21.55 8.20
CA GLU A 4 5.44 20.30 8.00
C GLU A 4 4.53 19.16 7.48
N LEU A 5 3.24 19.22 7.81
CA LEU A 5 2.21 18.30 7.30
C LEU A 5 1.87 18.65 5.85
N GLU A 6 1.74 19.93 5.51
CA GLU A 6 1.55 20.42 4.14
C GLU A 6 2.72 20.06 3.22
N GLU A 7 3.98 20.26 3.63
CA GLU A 7 5.14 19.86 2.83
C GLU A 7 5.24 18.33 2.63
N GLY A 8 4.86 17.54 3.65
CA GLY A 8 4.76 16.09 3.52
C GLY A 8 3.62 15.65 2.58
N LEU A 9 2.54 16.42 2.54
CA LEU A 9 1.40 16.21 1.63
C LEU A 9 1.75 16.59 0.18
N GLU A 10 2.56 17.63 -0.07
CA GLU A 10 3.04 17.98 -1.43
C GLU A 10 3.88 16.85 -2.04
N GLN A 11 4.76 16.20 -1.27
CA GLN A 11 5.50 15.02 -1.74
C GLN A 11 4.60 13.80 -1.98
N LEU A 12 3.47 13.70 -1.26
CA LEU A 12 2.45 12.67 -1.51
C LEU A 12 1.61 12.96 -2.75
N LYS A 13 1.47 14.22 -3.21
CA LYS A 13 0.78 14.54 -4.48
C LYS A 13 1.45 13.92 -5.70
N GLU A 14 2.73 13.59 -5.57
CA GLU A 14 3.54 12.94 -6.60
C GLU A 14 3.35 11.41 -6.63
N ALA A 15 2.75 10.81 -5.59
CA ALA A 15 2.50 9.38 -5.53
C ALA A 15 1.04 9.04 -5.85
N PRO A 16 0.78 7.92 -6.53
CA PRO A 16 -0.58 7.44 -6.69
C PRO A 16 -1.15 7.02 -5.33
N LEU A 17 -2.27 7.64 -4.97
CA LEU A 17 -3.09 7.28 -3.81
C LEU A 17 -4.37 6.61 -4.32
N SER A 18 -4.65 5.41 -3.82
CA SER A 18 -5.86 4.66 -4.15
C SER A 18 -6.65 4.29 -2.90
N PHE A 19 -7.90 3.88 -3.08
CA PHE A 19 -8.69 3.34 -1.98
C PHE A 19 -8.39 1.84 -1.82
N GLY A 20 -7.82 1.46 -0.67
CA GLY A 20 -7.45 0.07 -0.39
C GLY A 20 -8.56 -0.73 0.28
N GLY A 21 -9.49 -0.06 0.97
CA GLY A 21 -10.65 -0.68 1.57
C GLY A 21 -11.24 0.12 2.73
N PRO A 22 -12.36 -0.36 3.30
CA PRO A 22 -13.15 0.39 4.27
C PRO A 22 -12.49 0.53 5.65
N LEU A 23 -11.53 -0.35 6.00
CA LEU A 23 -10.90 -0.32 7.31
C LEU A 23 -9.72 0.63 7.33
N VAL A 24 -9.80 1.63 8.21
CA VAL A 24 -8.78 2.66 8.38
C VAL A 24 -8.32 2.69 9.83
N LYS A 25 -7.00 2.56 10.05
CA LYS A 25 -6.42 2.70 11.38
C LYS A 25 -6.18 4.18 11.68
N ARG A 26 -6.80 4.70 12.74
CA ARG A 26 -6.59 6.10 13.18
C ARG A 26 -5.09 6.38 13.35
N ARG A 27 -4.64 7.54 12.85
CA ARG A 27 -3.24 8.01 12.83
C ARG A 27 -2.28 7.25 11.91
N MET A 28 -2.66 6.08 11.39
CA MET A 28 -1.85 5.31 10.44
C MET A 28 -2.74 4.80 9.30
N PRO A 29 -3.27 5.71 8.48
CA PRO A 29 -4.37 5.37 7.56
C PRO A 29 -3.89 4.70 6.27
N LEU A 30 -2.58 4.67 6.02
CA LEU A 30 -2.00 4.20 4.76
C LEU A 30 -1.37 2.82 4.91
N VAL A 31 -1.50 2.01 3.86
CA VAL A 31 -0.62 0.89 3.53
C VAL A 31 0.01 1.15 2.17
N ALA A 32 1.04 0.40 1.79
CA ALA A 32 1.68 0.61 0.49
C ALA A 32 2.12 -0.69 -0.18
N LEU A 33 2.17 -0.65 -1.51
CA LEU A 33 2.97 -1.56 -2.31
C LEU A 33 4.23 -0.84 -2.77
N THR A 34 5.34 -1.57 -2.89
CA THR A 34 6.56 -1.02 -3.48
C THR A 34 7.25 -2.01 -4.38
N ARG A 35 7.94 -1.48 -5.40
CA ARG A 35 8.88 -2.23 -6.24
C ARG A 35 10.34 -2.05 -5.83
N ARG A 36 10.58 -1.24 -4.81
CA ARG A 36 11.93 -1.03 -4.29
C ARG A 36 12.37 -2.29 -3.58
N VAL A 37 13.56 -2.79 -3.90
CA VAL A 37 14.17 -3.90 -3.17
C VAL A 37 14.51 -3.41 -1.77
N ILE A 38 13.70 -3.80 -0.78
CA ILE A 38 13.95 -3.49 0.61
C ILE A 38 14.68 -4.69 1.23
N LYS A 39 15.88 -4.46 1.80
CA LYS A 39 16.69 -5.50 2.46
C LYS A 39 16.06 -6.04 3.76
N VAL A 40 14.89 -5.53 4.15
CA VAL A 40 14.18 -5.86 5.38
C VAL A 40 12.99 -6.76 5.02
N HIS A 41 12.61 -7.64 5.95
CA HIS A 41 11.66 -8.76 5.91
C HIS A 41 10.20 -8.42 5.51
N TYR A 42 9.95 -7.46 4.62
CA TYR A 42 8.60 -7.22 4.13
C TYR A 42 8.16 -8.36 3.20
N PRO A 43 6.91 -8.84 3.34
CA PRO A 43 6.43 -9.95 2.53
C PRO A 43 6.40 -9.55 1.06
N GLU A 44 7.10 -10.33 0.23
CA GLU A 44 6.95 -10.30 -1.22
C GLU A 44 5.63 -10.98 -1.56
N ILE A 45 4.66 -10.21 -2.09
CA ILE A 45 3.33 -10.71 -2.42
C ILE A 45 3.21 -11.12 -3.89
N LEU A 46 4.08 -10.56 -4.74
CA LEU A 46 4.28 -10.90 -6.15
C LEU A 46 5.76 -10.63 -6.50
N PRO A 47 6.30 -11.20 -7.60
CA PRO A 47 7.68 -10.97 -8.01
C PRO A 47 8.08 -9.48 -8.04
N ASN A 48 9.05 -9.10 -7.20
CA ASN A 48 9.52 -7.72 -7.00
C ASN A 48 8.44 -6.73 -6.52
N VAL A 49 7.38 -7.20 -5.85
CA VAL A 49 6.35 -6.35 -5.25
C VAL A 49 6.19 -6.72 -3.78
N TYR A 50 6.48 -5.76 -2.92
CA TYR A 50 6.46 -5.92 -1.48
C TYR A 50 5.28 -5.17 -0.86
N PHE A 51 4.65 -5.78 0.14
CA PHE A 51 3.59 -5.13 0.92
C PHE A 51 4.15 -4.50 2.19
N LEU A 52 3.74 -3.27 2.45
CA LEU A 52 4.08 -2.52 3.65
C LEU A 52 2.82 -2.34 4.48
N ASP A 53 2.88 -2.82 5.72
CA ASP A 53 1.85 -2.52 6.72
C ASP A 53 1.84 -1.03 7.08
N GLN A 54 0.93 -0.62 7.97
CA GLN A 54 0.77 0.80 8.29
C GLN A 54 2.00 1.41 8.98
N ARG A 55 2.73 0.62 9.77
CA ARG A 55 3.92 1.10 10.49
C ARG A 55 5.10 1.21 9.54
N ALA A 56 5.30 0.20 8.69
CA ALA A 56 6.30 0.19 7.65
C ALA A 56 6.09 1.34 6.66
N THR A 57 4.84 1.59 6.27
CA THR A 57 4.49 2.67 5.34
C THR A 57 4.87 4.04 5.88
N ILE A 58 4.58 4.32 7.16
CA ILE A 58 4.97 5.59 7.80
C ILE A 58 6.50 5.72 7.87
N HIS A 59 7.18 4.66 8.31
CA HIS A 59 8.64 4.67 8.41
C HIS A 59 9.30 4.94 7.05
N GLU A 60 8.82 4.31 5.97
CA GLU A 60 9.33 4.56 4.63
C GLU A 60 9.02 5.98 4.14
N LEU A 61 7.83 6.51 4.40
CA LEU A 61 7.49 7.89 4.04
C LEU A 61 8.39 8.91 4.75
N GLU A 62 8.65 8.73 6.04
CA GLU A 62 9.57 9.57 6.81
C GLU A 62 10.99 9.50 6.24
N GLY A 63 11.47 8.30 5.91
CA GLY A 63 12.78 8.11 5.26
C GLY A 63 12.88 8.77 3.89
N LEU A 64 11.86 8.61 3.04
CA LEU A 64 11.81 9.24 1.72
C LEU A 64 11.81 10.77 1.82
N LYS A 65 11.07 11.33 2.79
CA LYS A 65 11.03 12.77 3.06
C LYS A 65 12.40 13.30 3.50
N LEU A 66 13.06 12.61 4.44
CA LEU A 66 14.38 13.00 4.96
C LEU A 66 15.47 12.95 3.87
N GLU A 67 15.41 11.95 2.99
CA GLU A 67 16.39 11.76 1.92
C GLU A 67 16.01 12.49 0.62
N ASN A 68 14.88 13.20 0.59
CA ASN A 68 14.28 13.85 -0.58
C ASN A 68 14.23 12.91 -1.80
N LYS A 69 13.86 11.65 -1.58
CA LYS A 69 13.79 10.61 -2.60
C LYS A 69 12.42 10.58 -3.27
N PRO A 70 12.36 10.23 -4.57
CA PRO A 70 11.10 10.10 -5.26
C PRO A 70 10.28 8.92 -4.70
N VAL A 71 8.97 9.12 -4.68
CA VAL A 71 7.96 8.15 -4.24
C VAL A 71 7.42 7.30 -5.39
N THR A 72 8.04 7.36 -6.58
CA THR A 72 7.55 6.74 -7.83
C THR A 72 7.48 5.22 -7.80
N ASP A 73 8.28 4.58 -6.95
CA ASP A 73 8.28 3.13 -6.77
C ASP A 73 7.26 2.67 -5.71
N TYR A 74 6.45 3.58 -5.18
CA TYR A 74 5.45 3.31 -4.16
C TYR A 74 4.04 3.58 -4.69
N TRP A 75 3.10 2.73 -4.30
CA TRP A 75 1.67 2.91 -4.50
C TRP A 75 1.00 2.87 -3.14
N PHE A 76 0.42 4.00 -2.73
CA PHE A 76 -0.22 4.14 -1.43
C PHE A 76 -1.71 3.86 -1.50
N PHE A 77 -2.22 3.26 -0.44
CA PHE A 77 -3.62 2.93 -0.31
C PHE A 77 -4.17 3.47 0.99
N LEU A 78 -5.29 4.18 0.91
CA LEU A 78 -6.09 4.57 2.07
C LEU A 78 -6.91 3.36 2.54
N GLY A 79 -6.60 2.88 3.74
CA GLY A 79 -7.25 1.72 4.32
C GLY A 79 -6.94 0.40 3.63
N TYR A 80 -7.61 -0.66 4.08
CA TYR A 80 -7.50 -2.01 3.55
C TYR A 80 -8.81 -2.77 3.74
N SER A 81 -8.96 -3.86 2.99
CA SER A 81 -9.99 -4.87 3.24
C SER A 81 -9.40 -5.97 4.11
N SER A 82 -10.17 -6.41 5.10
CA SER A 82 -9.86 -7.62 5.86
C SER A 82 -11.12 -8.43 6.04
N TRP A 83 -10.90 -9.71 6.33
CA TRP A 83 -11.95 -10.67 6.58
C TRP A 83 -11.77 -11.24 7.98
N ASP A 84 -12.89 -11.60 8.61
CA ASP A 84 -12.86 -12.49 9.77
C ASP A 84 -12.41 -13.90 9.36
N TRP A 85 -12.05 -14.72 10.35
CA TRP A 85 -11.31 -15.99 10.20
C TRP A 85 -11.75 -16.87 9.02
N ASP A 86 -13.05 -17.14 8.87
CA ASP A 86 -13.59 -17.98 7.79
C ASP A 86 -14.36 -17.19 6.71
N GLN A 87 -14.52 -15.88 6.88
CA GLN A 87 -15.43 -15.07 6.07
C GLN A 87 -15.01 -15.10 4.59
N LEU A 88 -13.73 -14.90 4.28
CA LEU A 88 -13.25 -14.92 2.89
C LEU A 88 -13.52 -16.27 2.22
N PHE A 89 -13.30 -17.38 2.92
CA PHE A 89 -13.49 -18.72 2.37
C PHE A 89 -14.98 -19.02 2.12
N GLN A 90 -15.86 -18.55 3.00
CA GLN A 90 -17.30 -18.66 2.83
C GLN A 90 -17.77 -17.83 1.62
N GLU A 91 -17.34 -16.57 1.51
CA GLU A 91 -17.68 -15.71 0.37
C GLU A 91 -17.20 -16.31 -0.96
N ILE A 92 -16.03 -16.97 -0.98
CA ILE A 92 -15.54 -17.71 -2.14
C ILE A 92 -16.45 -18.91 -2.47
N ALA A 93 -16.82 -19.71 -1.47
CA ALA A 93 -17.67 -20.88 -1.65
C ALA A 93 -19.09 -20.53 -2.12
N GLU A 94 -19.60 -19.36 -1.69
CA GLU A 94 -20.88 -18.80 -2.13
C GLU A 94 -20.82 -18.17 -3.53
N GLY A 95 -19.63 -18.09 -4.14
CA GLY A 95 -19.44 -17.53 -5.48
C GLY A 95 -19.43 -16.00 -5.52
N ALA A 96 -19.18 -15.32 -4.40
CA ALA A 96 -19.08 -13.86 -4.35
C ALA A 96 -17.78 -13.34 -5.01
N TRP A 97 -16.76 -14.19 -5.15
CA TRP A 97 -15.45 -13.84 -5.70
C TRP A 97 -15.05 -14.71 -6.89
N ASN A 98 -14.49 -14.08 -7.93
CA ASN A 98 -13.75 -14.76 -9.00
C ASN A 98 -12.26 -14.78 -8.66
N ILE A 99 -11.66 -15.96 -8.59
CA ILE A 99 -10.24 -16.13 -8.22
C ILE A 99 -9.41 -16.40 -9.47
N SER A 100 -8.24 -15.78 -9.55
CA SER A 100 -7.21 -16.09 -10.55
C SER A 100 -5.83 -16.11 -9.91
N ASN A 101 -4.88 -16.80 -10.53
CA ASN A 101 -3.49 -16.75 -10.10
C ASN A 101 -2.93 -15.34 -10.35
N GLY A 102 -2.49 -14.68 -9.28
CA GLY A 102 -1.88 -13.36 -9.37
C GLY A 102 -0.61 -13.39 -10.23
N ASN A 103 -0.49 -12.43 -11.14
CA ASN A 103 0.75 -12.13 -11.83
C ASN A 103 0.99 -10.62 -11.76
N THR A 104 2.25 -10.18 -11.87
CA THR A 104 2.61 -8.77 -11.81
C THR A 104 1.98 -7.92 -12.91
N GLY A 105 1.61 -8.54 -14.04
CA GLY A 105 0.89 -7.89 -15.13
C GLY A 105 -0.56 -7.53 -14.81
N LEU A 106 -1.16 -8.13 -13.77
CA LEU A 106 -2.51 -7.79 -13.29
C LEU A 106 -2.52 -6.57 -12.36
N LEU A 107 -1.40 -6.26 -11.71
CA LEU A 107 -1.25 -4.98 -11.02
C LEU A 107 -0.95 -3.92 -12.09
N ASP A 108 -2.01 -3.34 -12.65
CA ASP A 108 -1.98 -2.15 -13.51
C ASP A 108 -1.40 -0.97 -12.73
N TRP A 109 -0.08 -0.99 -12.54
CA TRP A 109 0.60 -0.03 -11.70
C TRP A 109 0.29 1.37 -12.23
N PRO A 110 -0.22 2.27 -11.37
CA PRO A 110 -0.63 3.59 -11.79
C PRO A 110 0.52 4.28 -12.50
N ARG A 111 0.31 4.53 -13.79
CA ARG A 111 1.17 5.41 -14.58
C ARG A 111 0.76 6.85 -14.24
N ARG A 112 1.73 7.72 -14.06
CA ARG A 112 1.48 9.17 -13.98
C ARG A 112 0.85 9.67 -15.28
#